data_AF-A0AAW0H2T9-F1
#
_entry.id   AF-A0AAW0H2T9-F1
#
_cell.length_a   1.000
_cell.length_b   1.000
_cell.length_c   1.000
_cell.angle_alpha   90.00
_cell.angle_beta   90.00
_cell.angle_gamma   90.00
#
_symmetry.space_group_name_H-M   'P 1'
#
loop_
_entity.id
_entity.type
_entity.pdbx_description
1 polymer ?
#
loop_
_entity_poly.entity_id
_entity_poly.type
_entity_poly.pdbx_seq_one_letter_code
_entity_poly.pdbx_strand_id
1 'polypeptide(L)'
;MSLEALLLLNNADYVQQAHMEYIKSYTDCVVMQAFQKVSEKRRKYWKSQRKTLQQLLSWASSEGSVGTMLCQALRQPLTQHVQKYAHLLKALRSTLDEHHPAQERVMEAVTLFENLQSFMSQALDQAVTTQALWHSLSSRMRDVLCTPAHRLLQDSQDIPVVVTPLRAERVLLFDDALVLLQVRRIIVRWGSGIRN
;
A
#
# COMPACT_ATOMS: atom_id res chain seq x y z
N MET A 1 -23.44 -9.33 26.55
CA MET A 1 -22.60 -9.99 25.51
C MET A 1 -21.22 -10.19 26.11
N SER A 2 -20.70 -11.42 26.17
CA SER A 2 -19.32 -11.66 26.63
C SER A 2 -18.33 -11.13 25.57
N LEU A 3 -17.33 -10.36 25.99
CA LEU A 3 -16.25 -9.91 25.10
C LEU A 3 -15.42 -11.07 24.53
N GLU A 4 -15.50 -12.26 25.14
CA GLU A 4 -14.85 -13.49 24.65
C GLU A 4 -15.41 -13.96 23.30
N ALA A 5 -16.58 -13.45 22.87
CA ALA A 5 -17.13 -13.73 21.54
C ALA A 5 -16.59 -12.79 20.45
N LEU A 6 -15.84 -11.75 20.81
CA LEU A 6 -15.24 -10.83 19.84
C LEU A 6 -13.98 -11.46 19.24
N LEU A 7 -14.14 -12.11 18.07
CA LEU A 7 -13.04 -12.73 17.32
C LEU A 7 -11.85 -11.79 17.07
N LEU A 8 -12.11 -10.47 17.00
CA LEU A 8 -11.09 -9.43 16.84
C LEU A 8 -10.16 -9.30 18.05
N LEU A 9 -10.64 -9.62 19.25
CA LEU A 9 -9.84 -9.57 20.48
C LEU A 9 -9.08 -10.87 20.72
N ASN A 10 -9.63 -12.00 20.24
CA ASN A 10 -9.02 -13.32 20.45
C ASN A 10 -8.07 -13.74 19.33
N ASN A 11 -8.20 -13.17 18.13
CA ASN A 11 -7.39 -13.52 16.95
C ASN A 11 -6.83 -12.26 16.28
N ALA A 12 -6.42 -11.29 17.09
CA ALA A 12 -5.85 -10.02 16.66
C ALA A 12 -4.72 -10.22 15.64
N ASP A 13 -3.78 -11.13 15.91
CA ASP A 13 -2.65 -11.44 15.03
C ASP A 13 -3.07 -11.95 13.65
N TYR A 14 -4.05 -12.87 13.61
CA TYR A 14 -4.55 -13.41 12.35
C TYR A 14 -5.25 -12.33 11.52
N VAL A 15 -6.06 -11.49 12.18
CA VAL A 15 -6.73 -10.37 11.54
C VAL A 15 -5.68 -9.40 10.98
N GLN A 16 -4.66 -9.06 11.75
CA GLN A 16 -3.57 -8.18 11.31
C GLN A 16 -2.84 -8.75 10.11
N GLN A 17 -2.42 -10.02 10.18
CA GLN A 17 -1.68 -10.67 9.10
C GLN A 17 -2.47 -10.69 7.79
N ALA A 18 -3.76 -11.06 7.85
CA ALA A 18 -4.62 -11.08 6.67
C ALA A 18 -4.77 -9.67 6.04
N HIS A 19 -4.90 -8.63 6.86
CA HIS A 19 -4.95 -7.25 6.36
C HIS A 19 -3.62 -6.83 5.72
N MET A 20 -2.49 -7.15 6.36
CA MET A 20 -1.17 -6.84 5.84
C MET A 20 -0.90 -7.54 4.51
N GLU A 21 -1.25 -8.82 4.38
CA GLU A 21 -1.11 -9.59 3.14
C GLU A 21 -1.96 -9.01 2.01
N TYR A 22 -3.21 -8.64 2.30
CA TYR A 22 -4.06 -7.98 1.32
C TYR A 22 -3.47 -6.63 0.89
N ILE A 23 -3.04 -5.78 1.82
CA ILE A 23 -2.46 -4.46 1.53
C ILE A 23 -1.18 -4.61 0.69
N LYS A 24 -0.31 -5.57 1.01
CA LYS A 24 0.89 -5.87 0.22
C LYS A 24 0.51 -6.30 -1.21
N SER A 25 -0.38 -7.27 -1.35
CA SER A 25 -0.83 -7.75 -2.67
C SER A 25 -1.52 -6.66 -3.50
N TYR A 26 -2.30 -5.81 -2.84
CA TYR A 26 -2.96 -4.68 -3.47
C TYR A 26 -1.95 -3.63 -3.93
N THR A 27 -0.97 -3.29 -3.10
CA THR A 27 0.07 -2.30 -3.45
C THR A 27 1.00 -2.82 -4.56
N ASP A 28 1.29 -4.12 -4.61
CA ASP A 28 1.98 -4.75 -5.75
C ASP A 28 1.21 -4.54 -7.07
N CYS A 29 -0.13 -4.69 -7.02
CA CYS A 29 -0.99 -4.42 -8.18
C CYS A 29 -0.95 -2.95 -8.60
N VAL A 30 -0.88 -2.02 -7.64
CA VAL A 30 -0.75 -0.58 -7.91
C VAL A 30 0.60 -0.28 -8.57
N VAL A 31 1.71 -0.72 -7.99
CA VAL A 31 3.08 -0.54 -8.52
C VAL A 31 3.15 -1.01 -9.97
N MET A 32 2.54 -2.16 -10.28
CA MET A 32 2.57 -2.76 -11.62
C MET A 32 1.52 -2.22 -12.59
N GLN A 33 0.69 -1.23 -12.19
CA GLN A 33 -0.43 -0.69 -12.97
C GLN A 33 -1.40 -1.80 -13.43
N ALA A 34 -1.58 -2.83 -12.61
CA ALA A 34 -2.33 -4.03 -12.95
C ALA A 34 -3.80 -3.68 -13.29
N PHE A 35 -4.41 -2.76 -12.54
CA PHE A 35 -5.78 -2.33 -12.76
C PHE A 35 -5.96 -1.63 -14.12
N GLN A 36 -5.02 -0.76 -14.51
CA GLN A 36 -5.02 -0.11 -15.82
C GLN A 36 -4.84 -1.15 -16.91
N LYS A 37 -3.83 -2.03 -16.80
CA LYS A 37 -3.54 -3.09 -17.78
C LYS A 37 -4.73 -4.03 -17.99
N VAL A 38 -5.37 -4.48 -16.91
CA VAL A 38 -6.55 -5.35 -16.97
C VAL A 38 -7.76 -4.62 -17.56
N SER A 39 -7.95 -3.35 -17.20
CA SER A 39 -9.03 -2.53 -17.76
C SER A 39 -8.89 -2.35 -19.28
N GLU A 40 -7.66 -2.20 -19.77
CA GLU A 40 -7.36 -2.06 -21.19
C GLU A 40 -7.46 -3.39 -21.94
N LYS A 41 -6.89 -4.47 -21.40
CA LYS A 41 -6.95 -5.81 -22.00
C LYS A 41 -8.38 -6.31 -22.21
N ARG A 42 -9.30 -5.94 -21.31
CA ARG A 42 -10.72 -6.30 -21.38
C ARG A 42 -11.64 -5.07 -21.49
N ARG A 43 -11.22 -4.06 -22.27
CA ARG A 43 -11.91 -2.76 -22.36
C ARG A 43 -13.41 -2.86 -22.63
N LYS A 44 -13.87 -3.72 -23.55
CA LYS A 44 -15.30 -3.88 -23.86
C LYS A 44 -16.12 -4.36 -22.65
N TYR A 45 -15.62 -5.40 -21.97
CA TYR A 45 -16.24 -5.94 -20.75
C TYR A 45 -16.27 -4.89 -19.64
N TRP A 46 -15.13 -4.27 -19.35
CA TRP A 46 -15.05 -3.29 -18.26
C TRP A 46 -15.87 -2.03 -18.52
N LYS A 47 -16.04 -1.62 -19.78
CA LYS A 47 -16.97 -0.56 -20.15
C LYS A 47 -18.43 -0.93 -19.83
N SER A 48 -18.86 -2.17 -20.08
CA SER A 48 -20.23 -2.58 -19.73
C SER A 48 -20.45 -2.69 -18.22
N GLN A 49 -19.40 -3.00 -17.44
CA GLN A 49 -19.46 -3.10 -15.97
C GLN A 49 -19.32 -1.77 -15.24
N ARG A 50 -19.11 -0.64 -15.94
CA ARG A 50 -18.85 0.66 -15.32
C ARG A 50 -19.95 1.08 -14.35
N LYS A 51 -21.23 0.85 -14.69
CA LYS A 51 -22.37 1.20 -13.82
C LYS A 51 -22.37 0.40 -12.51
N THR A 52 -22.06 -0.90 -12.59
CA THR A 52 -21.94 -1.77 -11.41
C THR A 52 -20.78 -1.33 -10.51
N LEU A 53 -19.64 -0.97 -11.10
CA LEU A 53 -18.52 -0.41 -10.36
C LEU A 53 -18.88 0.92 -9.69
N GLN A 54 -19.62 1.80 -10.37
CA GLN A 54 -20.13 3.05 -9.79
C GLN A 54 -21.10 2.80 -8.62
N GLN A 55 -21.98 1.79 -8.71
CA GLN A 55 -22.88 1.43 -7.61
C GLN A 55 -22.11 0.94 -6.38
N LEU A 56 -21.04 0.17 -6.58
CA LEU A 56 -20.18 -0.27 -5.49
C LEU A 56 -19.38 0.89 -4.89
N LEU A 57 -19.11 1.91 -5.70
CA LEU A 57 -18.43 3.15 -5.34
C LEU A 57 -19.42 4.29 -5.07
N SER A 58 -20.66 4.03 -4.65
CA SER A 58 -21.78 4.99 -4.58
C SER A 58 -21.53 6.31 -3.82
N TRP A 59 -20.37 6.46 -3.19
CA TRP A 59 -19.90 7.64 -2.46
C TRP A 59 -18.65 8.31 -3.08
N ALA A 60 -17.98 7.70 -4.07
CA ALA A 60 -16.81 8.23 -4.75
C ALA A 60 -17.19 8.97 -6.03
N SER A 61 -16.41 10.00 -6.40
CA SER A 61 -16.59 10.74 -7.66
C SER A 61 -16.62 9.79 -8.86
N SER A 62 -17.60 9.98 -9.75
CA SER A 62 -17.78 9.24 -11.01
C SER A 62 -16.66 9.47 -12.04
N GLU A 63 -15.75 10.40 -11.74
CA GLU A 63 -14.66 10.82 -12.61
C GLU A 63 -13.46 9.87 -12.47
N GLY A 64 -13.15 9.16 -13.56
CA GLY A 64 -12.00 8.26 -13.60
C GLY A 64 -12.06 7.23 -14.72
N SER A 65 -10.91 6.62 -14.98
CA SER A 65 -10.82 5.42 -15.83
C SER A 65 -11.41 4.21 -15.11
N VAL A 66 -11.77 3.15 -15.84
CA VAL A 66 -12.25 1.91 -15.20
C VAL A 66 -11.14 1.27 -14.35
N GLY A 67 -9.87 1.41 -14.72
CA GLY A 67 -8.75 0.98 -13.89
C GLY A 67 -8.69 1.72 -12.55
N THR A 68 -8.95 3.03 -12.55
CA THR A 68 -9.05 3.84 -11.32
C THR A 68 -10.24 3.40 -10.46
N MET A 69 -11.39 3.11 -11.09
CA MET A 69 -12.56 2.60 -10.38
C MET A 69 -12.31 1.22 -9.76
N LEU A 70 -11.63 0.30 -10.46
CA LEU A 70 -11.26 -1.01 -9.91
C LEU A 70 -10.32 -0.89 -8.71
N CYS A 71 -9.31 -0.03 -8.84
CA CYS A 71 -8.39 0.32 -7.77
C CYS A 71 -9.15 0.81 -6.52
N GLN A 72 -10.06 1.79 -6.69
CA GLN A 72 -10.89 2.28 -5.60
C GLN A 72 -11.85 1.21 -5.04
N ALA A 73 -12.50 0.42 -5.89
CA ALA A 73 -13.49 -0.58 -5.50
C ALA A 73 -12.90 -1.65 -4.56
N LEU A 74 -11.64 -2.01 -4.76
CA LEU A 74 -10.93 -2.99 -3.94
C LEU A 74 -10.31 -2.37 -2.68
N ARG A 75 -9.98 -1.08 -2.71
CA ARG A 75 -9.39 -0.39 -1.56
C ARG A 75 -10.42 0.08 -0.55
N GLN A 76 -11.49 0.69 -1.05
CA GLN A 76 -12.41 1.45 -0.22
C GLN A 76 -13.12 0.64 0.86
N PRO A 77 -13.65 -0.57 0.55
CA PRO A 77 -14.26 -1.40 1.59
C PRO A 77 -13.29 -1.74 2.72
N LEU A 78 -12.02 -2.00 2.40
CA LEU A 78 -11.00 -2.28 3.40
C LEU A 78 -10.72 -1.05 4.28
N THR A 79 -10.50 0.12 3.66
CA THR A 79 -10.26 1.36 4.42
C THR A 79 -11.42 1.65 5.37
N GLN A 80 -12.65 1.55 4.89
CA GLN A 80 -13.85 1.78 5.70
C GLN A 80 -13.98 0.76 6.82
N HIS A 81 -13.67 -0.51 6.56
CA HIS A 81 -13.71 -1.57 7.57
C HIS A 81 -12.71 -1.30 8.69
N VAL A 82 -11.44 -1.07 8.37
CA VAL A 82 -10.39 -0.77 9.37
C VAL A 82 -10.74 0.50 10.17
N GLN A 83 -11.28 1.54 9.52
CA GLN A 83 -11.74 2.76 10.19
C GLN A 83 -12.90 2.51 11.15
N LYS A 84 -13.90 1.75 10.70
CA LYS A 84 -15.06 1.40 11.51
C LYS A 84 -14.66 0.61 12.76
N TYR A 85 -13.77 -0.37 12.63
CA TYR A 85 -13.33 -1.15 13.79
C TYR A 85 -12.50 -0.34 14.77
N ALA A 86 -11.58 0.50 14.30
CA ALA A 86 -10.86 1.41 15.19
C ALA A 86 -11.82 2.30 15.99
N HIS A 87 -12.85 2.84 15.32
CA HIS A 87 -13.86 3.68 15.98
C HIS A 87 -14.68 2.90 17.01
N LEU A 88 -15.18 1.71 16.64
CA LEU A 88 -15.96 0.87 17.55
C LEU A 88 -15.15 0.39 18.76
N LEU A 89 -13.87 0.04 18.58
CA LEU A 89 -12.99 -0.38 19.67
C LEU A 89 -12.68 0.77 20.62
N LYS A 90 -12.49 2.00 20.12
CA LYS A 90 -12.35 3.20 20.95
C LYS A 90 -13.61 3.50 21.75
N ALA A 91 -14.78 3.41 21.10
CA ALA A 91 -16.06 3.57 21.79
C ALA A 91 -16.23 2.52 22.88
N LEU A 92 -15.95 1.24 22.57
CA LEU A 92 -16.00 0.15 23.54
C LEU A 92 -15.08 0.42 24.74
N ARG A 93 -13.84 0.84 24.50
CA ARG A 93 -12.90 1.21 25.58
C ARG A 93 -13.47 2.31 26.48
N SER A 94 -14.10 3.33 25.89
CA SER A 94 -14.67 4.45 26.66
C SER A 94 -15.88 4.06 27.51
N THR A 95 -16.52 2.92 27.21
CA THR A 95 -17.65 2.40 27.99
C THR A 95 -17.24 1.43 29.09
N LEU A 96 -15.99 0.96 29.10
CA LEU A 96 -15.47 0.02 30.09
C LEU A 96 -14.87 0.78 31.28
N ASP A 97 -15.11 0.27 32.49
CA ASP A 97 -14.43 0.75 33.69
C ASP A 97 -12.91 0.56 33.56
N GLU A 98 -12.12 1.45 34.16
CA GLU A 98 -10.65 1.41 34.09
C GLU A 98 -10.07 0.08 34.60
N HIS A 99 -10.76 -0.58 35.53
CA HIS A 99 -10.36 -1.85 36.15
C HIS A 99 -11.01 -3.07 35.48
N HIS A 100 -11.71 -2.88 34.36
CA HIS A 100 -12.37 -3.98 33.66
C HIS A 100 -11.32 -4.95 33.10
N PRO A 101 -11.47 -6.29 33.26
CA PRO A 101 -10.45 -7.27 32.85
C PRO A 101 -10.19 -7.32 31.34
N ALA A 102 -11.08 -6.74 30.52
CA ALA A 102 -10.90 -6.63 29.07
C ALA A 102 -10.26 -5.30 28.61
N GLN A 103 -9.97 -4.37 29.53
CA GLN A 103 -9.48 -3.02 29.21
C GLN A 103 -8.18 -3.07 28.38
N GLU A 104 -7.24 -3.90 28.80
CA GLU A 104 -5.94 -4.08 28.14
C GLU A 104 -6.09 -4.66 26.74
N ARG A 105 -6.86 -5.75 26.59
CA ARG A 105 -7.10 -6.38 25.27
C ARG A 105 -7.79 -5.44 24.29
N VAL A 106 -8.75 -4.64 24.78
CA VAL A 106 -9.42 -3.63 23.93
C VAL A 106 -8.43 -2.54 23.53
N MET A 107 -7.54 -2.10 24.43
CA MET A 107 -6.49 -1.14 24.12
C MET A 107 -5.51 -1.67 23.06
N GLU A 108 -5.06 -2.91 23.18
CA GLU A 108 -4.20 -3.57 22.19
C GLU A 108 -4.88 -3.63 20.81
N ALA A 109 -6.16 -4.01 20.77
CA ALA A 109 -6.92 -4.05 19.53
C ALA A 109 -7.10 -2.65 18.92
N VAL A 110 -7.31 -1.60 19.73
CA VAL A 110 -7.33 -0.21 19.23
C VAL A 110 -6.00 0.12 18.55
N THR A 111 -4.88 -0.12 19.23
CA THR A 111 -3.53 0.17 18.69
C THR A 111 -3.26 -0.62 17.41
N LEU A 112 -3.67 -1.89 17.34
CA LEU A 112 -3.55 -2.71 16.14
C LEU A 112 -4.26 -2.07 14.95
N PHE A 113 -5.54 -1.68 15.12
CA PHE A 113 -6.32 -1.09 14.03
C PHE A 113 -5.82 0.30 13.63
N GLU A 114 -5.31 1.10 14.57
CA GLU A 114 -4.64 2.37 14.26
C GLU A 114 -3.36 2.16 13.45
N ASN A 115 -2.53 1.19 13.85
CA ASN A 115 -1.32 0.84 13.12
C ASN A 115 -1.64 0.32 11.71
N LEU A 116 -2.70 -0.47 11.54
CA LEU A 116 -3.16 -0.91 10.23
C LEU A 116 -3.59 0.26 9.33
N GLN A 117 -4.24 1.29 9.87
CA GLN A 117 -4.60 2.49 9.09
C GLN A 117 -3.38 3.26 8.62
N SER A 118 -2.41 3.49 9.53
CA SER A 118 -1.16 4.17 9.19
C SER A 118 -0.38 3.37 8.15
N PHE A 119 -0.23 2.06 8.36
CA PHE A 119 0.44 1.15 7.42
C PHE A 119 -0.22 1.16 6.04
N MET A 120 -1.55 1.04 5.97
CA MET A 120 -2.28 1.05 4.71
C MET A 120 -2.06 2.35 3.92
N SER A 121 -2.08 3.49 4.61
CA SER A 121 -1.89 4.80 3.99
C SER A 121 -0.46 4.95 3.46
N GLN A 122 0.53 4.66 4.29
CA GLN A 122 1.95 4.73 3.91
C GLN A 122 2.30 3.79 2.76
N ALA A 123 1.87 2.53 2.85
CA ALA A 123 2.14 1.53 1.81
C ALA A 123 1.51 1.94 0.46
N LEU A 124 0.33 2.57 0.50
CA LEU A 124 -0.32 3.08 -0.71
C LEU A 124 0.43 4.29 -1.29
N ASP A 125 0.76 5.27 -0.48
CA ASP A 125 1.47 6.48 -0.92
C ASP A 125 2.82 6.10 -1.55
N GLN A 126 3.52 5.15 -0.92
CA GLN A 126 4.76 4.60 -1.44
C GLN A 126 4.55 3.85 -2.77
N ALA A 127 3.48 3.05 -2.88
CA ALA A 127 3.16 2.34 -4.11
C ALA A 127 2.81 3.29 -5.27
N VAL A 128 2.04 4.34 -5.01
CA VAL A 128 1.70 5.39 -5.99
C VAL A 128 2.94 6.15 -6.43
N THR A 129 3.82 6.50 -5.48
CA THR A 129 5.10 7.17 -5.75
C THR A 129 6.01 6.29 -6.62
N THR A 130 6.11 5.00 -6.29
CA THR A 130 6.85 4.01 -7.08
C THR A 130 6.25 3.82 -8.48
N GLN A 131 4.92 3.80 -8.58
CA GLN A 131 4.23 3.74 -9.87
C GLN A 131 4.55 4.95 -10.75
N ALA A 132 4.58 6.16 -10.16
CA ALA A 132 4.90 7.40 -10.85
C ALA A 132 6.34 7.41 -11.38
N LEU A 133 7.30 6.86 -10.62
CA LEU A 133 8.70 6.69 -11.06
C LEU A 133 8.79 5.94 -12.39
N TRP A 134 7.98 4.90 -12.62
CA TRP A 134 8.04 4.13 -13.88
C TRP A 134 7.82 5.00 -15.12
N HIS A 135 7.02 6.06 -15.01
CA HIS A 135 6.79 6.98 -16.12
C HIS A 135 7.98 7.88 -16.43
N SER A 136 8.88 8.14 -15.46
CA SER A 136 10.08 8.95 -15.66
C SER A 136 11.27 8.14 -16.20
N LEU A 137 11.21 6.80 -16.14
CA LEU A 137 12.28 5.92 -16.61
C LEU A 137 12.13 5.57 -18.10
N SER A 138 13.26 5.27 -18.76
CA SER A 138 13.25 4.67 -20.10
C SER A 138 12.67 3.25 -20.08
N SER A 139 12.23 2.74 -21.24
CA SER A 139 11.72 1.37 -21.36
C SER A 139 12.71 0.33 -20.83
N ARG A 140 13.97 0.41 -21.26
CA ARG A 140 15.05 -0.49 -20.84
C ARG A 140 15.25 -0.48 -19.32
N MET A 141 15.11 0.68 -18.68
CA MET A 141 15.26 0.80 -17.22
C MET A 141 14.07 0.21 -16.48
N ARG A 142 12.85 0.42 -16.99
CA ARG A 142 11.66 -0.25 -16.46
C ARG A 142 11.77 -1.77 -16.57
N ASP A 143 12.30 -2.32 -17.66
CA ASP A 143 12.40 -3.77 -17.85
C ASP A 143 13.27 -4.44 -16.77
N VAL A 144 14.21 -3.71 -16.18
CA VAL A 144 15.10 -4.21 -15.13
C VAL A 144 14.57 -3.87 -13.72
N LEU A 145 13.99 -2.69 -13.54
CA LEU A 145 13.64 -2.15 -12.22
C LEU A 145 12.16 -2.30 -11.85
N CYS A 146 11.27 -2.54 -12.80
CA CYS A 146 9.84 -2.62 -12.52
C CYS A 146 9.49 -4.03 -12.03
N THR A 147 9.54 -4.21 -10.71
CA THR A 147 9.09 -5.44 -10.03
C THR A 147 7.90 -5.12 -9.13
N PRO A 148 7.04 -6.11 -8.82
CA PRO A 148 5.90 -5.88 -7.92
C PRO A 148 6.34 -5.50 -6.52
N ALA A 149 7.47 -6.06 -6.04
CA ALA A 149 7.93 -5.92 -4.67
C ALA A 149 8.74 -4.64 -4.40
N HIS A 150 9.37 -4.04 -5.42
CA HIS A 150 10.15 -2.80 -5.23
C HIS A 150 9.28 -1.70 -4.62
N ARG A 151 9.83 -0.99 -3.64
CA ARG A 151 9.21 0.22 -3.08
C ARG A 151 10.22 1.34 -3.04
N LEU A 152 9.92 2.44 -3.76
CA LEU A 152 10.75 3.63 -3.74
C LEU A 152 10.66 4.30 -2.37
N LEU A 153 11.79 4.48 -1.71
CA LEU A 153 11.94 5.25 -0.48
C LEU A 153 12.33 6.70 -0.78
N GLN A 154 13.27 6.88 -1.71
CA GLN A 154 13.77 8.21 -2.05
C GLN A 154 14.26 8.28 -3.49
N ASP A 155 14.10 9.45 -4.08
CA ASP A 155 14.54 9.78 -5.43
C ASP A 155 15.38 11.04 -5.39
N SER A 156 16.61 10.96 -5.91
CA SER A 156 17.53 12.10 -5.94
C SER A 156 17.32 13.01 -7.14
N GLN A 157 16.24 12.87 -7.92
CA GLN A 157 15.99 13.73 -9.09
C GLN A 157 16.11 15.23 -8.75
N ASP A 158 15.73 15.62 -7.54
CA ASP A 158 15.81 17.00 -7.05
C ASP A 158 17.01 17.27 -6.12
N ILE A 159 17.92 16.30 -5.93
CA ILE A 159 19.08 16.40 -5.04
C ILE A 159 20.35 16.00 -5.80
N PRO A 160 21.30 16.91 -6.05
CA PRO A 160 22.54 16.57 -6.74
C PRO A 160 23.39 15.63 -5.86
N VAL A 161 23.53 14.37 -6.26
CA VAL A 161 24.36 13.38 -5.56
C VAL A 161 25.63 13.12 -6.37
N VAL A 162 26.77 13.60 -5.86
CA VAL A 162 28.08 13.26 -6.43
C VAL A 162 28.57 11.98 -5.75
N VAL A 163 28.39 10.84 -6.40
CA VAL A 163 29.05 9.59 -6.00
C VAL A 163 30.43 9.55 -6.67
N THR A 164 31.52 9.57 -5.90
CA THR A 164 32.87 9.34 -6.44
C THR A 164 33.26 7.87 -6.21
N PRO A 165 33.85 7.17 -7.19
CA PRO A 165 34.30 7.62 -8.51
C PRO A 165 33.22 7.55 -9.62
N LEU A 166 31.99 7.11 -9.30
CA LEU A 166 30.92 6.86 -10.27
C LEU A 166 29.96 8.05 -10.39
N ARG A 167 30.14 8.93 -11.38
CA ARG A 167 29.15 9.99 -11.66
C ARG A 167 27.77 9.36 -11.94
N ALA A 168 26.87 9.43 -10.97
CA ALA A 168 25.47 9.06 -11.10
C ALA A 168 24.66 10.34 -11.27
N GLU A 169 23.70 10.35 -12.20
CA GLU A 169 22.87 11.52 -12.47
C GLU A 169 21.61 11.52 -11.60
N ARG A 170 21.15 10.33 -11.22
CA ARG A 170 20.01 10.12 -10.34
C ARG A 170 20.24 8.86 -9.53
N VAL A 171 19.96 8.93 -8.23
CA VAL A 171 20.06 7.83 -7.29
C VAL A 171 18.65 7.52 -6.82
N LEU A 172 18.27 6.24 -6.92
CA LEU A 172 17.00 5.73 -6.42
C LEU A 172 17.29 4.82 -5.24
N LEU A 173 16.71 5.15 -4.09
CA LEU A 173 16.73 4.28 -2.92
C LEU A 173 15.40 3.52 -2.89
N PHE A 174 15.47 2.21 -3.09
CA PHE A 174 14.39 1.29 -2.82
C PHE A 174 14.56 0.67 -1.43
N ASP A 175 13.51 0.04 -0.94
CA ASP A 175 13.51 -0.73 0.32
C ASP A 175 14.49 -1.91 0.29
N ASP A 176 14.76 -2.46 -0.89
CA ASP A 176 15.63 -3.61 -1.08
C ASP A 176 16.93 -3.27 -1.85
N ALA A 177 16.99 -2.16 -2.59
CA ALA A 177 18.13 -1.85 -3.45
C ALA A 177 18.49 -0.36 -3.49
N LEU A 178 19.78 -0.06 -3.64
CA LEU A 178 20.25 1.26 -4.04
C LEU A 178 20.65 1.22 -5.52
N VAL A 179 20.02 2.07 -6.34
CA VAL A 179 20.18 2.08 -7.79
C VAL A 179 20.77 3.40 -8.25
N LEU A 180 21.90 3.33 -8.96
CA LEU A 180 22.58 4.47 -9.57
C LEU A 180 22.24 4.51 -11.06
N LEU A 181 21.61 5.58 -11.50
CA LEU A 181 21.26 5.81 -12.90
C LEU A 181 22.33 6.67 -13.58
N GLN A 182 22.81 6.19 -14.71
CA GLN A 182 23.71 6.89 -15.62
C GLN A 182 23.08 6.90 -17.01
N VAL A 183 23.38 7.90 -17.86
CA VAL A 183 22.91 8.06 -19.25
C VAL A 183 22.82 6.75 -20.06
N ARG A 184 23.68 5.76 -19.78
CA ARG A 184 23.73 4.48 -20.52
C ARG A 184 23.79 3.21 -19.67
N ARG A 185 23.77 3.29 -18.34
CA ARG A 185 23.99 2.13 -17.44
C ARG A 185 23.19 2.23 -16.15
N ILE A 186 22.79 1.08 -15.63
CA ILE A 186 22.14 0.91 -14.33
C ILE A 186 23.13 0.12 -13.47
N ILE A 187 23.42 0.63 -12.27
CA ILE A 187 24.23 -0.08 -11.27
C ILE A 187 23.36 -0.31 -10.05
N VAL A 188 23.17 -1.56 -9.66
CA VAL A 188 22.40 -1.96 -8.47
C VAL A 188 23.38 -2.41 -7.40
N ARG A 189 23.25 -1.87 -6.19
CA ARG A 189 24.10 -2.23 -5.05
C ARG A 189 23.22 -2.63 -3.86
N TRP A 190 23.53 -3.80 -3.29
CA TRP A 190 22.92 -4.29 -2.06
C TRP A 190 23.82 -3.96 -0.86
N GLY A 191 23.22 -3.52 0.24
CA GLY A 191 23.87 -3.53 1.54
C GLY A 191 23.85 -4.96 2.07
N SER A 192 24.99 -5.64 2.06
CA SER A 192 25.13 -6.93 2.73
C SER A 192 24.73 -6.78 4.21
N GLY A 193 23.83 -7.66 4.67
CA GLY A 193 23.10 -7.50 5.91
C GLY A 193 23.95 -7.22 7.15
N ILE A 194 23.41 -6.37 8.02
CA ILE A 194 23.70 -6.43 9.44
C ILE A 194 22.82 -7.55 9.99
N ARG A 195 23.38 -8.76 10.07
CA ARG A 195 22.96 -9.70 11.11
C ARG A 195 23.55 -9.18 12.42
N ASN A 196 22.67 -8.84 13.34
CA ASN A 196 22.78 -9.12 14.78
C ASN A 196 21.36 -9.15 15.35
#